data_AF-A0A838T3X1-F1
#
_entry.id   AF-A0A838T3X1-F1
#
_cell.length_a   1.000
_cell.length_b   1.000
_cell.length_c   1.000
_cell.angle_alpha   90.00
_cell.angle_beta   90.00
_cell.angle_gamma   90.00
#
_symmetry.space_group_name_H-M   'P 1'
#
loop_
_entity.id
_entity.type
_entity.pdbx_description
1 polymer ?
#
loop_
_entity_poly.entity_id
_entity_poly.type
_entity_poly.pdbx_seq_one_letter_code
_entity_poly.pdbx_strand_id
1 'polypeptide(L)' 'MPDLSAGIIMNAFAYLNLHYVVIGLAEDSGYYLLVMKQFYPALFENVIWSTGRVLDETVKKCAAFTIRLLLVTCTKRH' A
#
# COMPACT_ATOMS: atom_id res chain seq x y z
N MET A 1 -8.43 -11.00 -10.96
CA MET A 1 -7.48 -9.99 -10.46
C MET A 1 -7.48 -8.86 -11.49
N PRO A 2 -7.87 -7.62 -11.17
CA PRO A 2 -7.81 -6.55 -12.16
C PRO A 2 -6.33 -6.42 -12.56
N ASP A 3 -6.07 -6.40 -13.86
CA ASP A 3 -4.73 -6.14 -14.37
C ASP A 3 -4.17 -4.91 -13.67
N LEU A 4 -3.00 -5.08 -13.02
CA LEU A 4 -2.24 -3.95 -12.50
C LEU A 4 -1.85 -3.07 -13.69
N SER A 5 -2.75 -2.18 -14.07
CA SER A 5 -2.59 -1.36 -15.25
C SER A 5 -1.56 -0.27 -14.99
N ALA A 6 -0.90 0.18 -16.07
CA ALA A 6 0.00 1.33 -15.99
C ALA A 6 -0.69 2.56 -15.38
N GLY A 7 -2.01 2.73 -15.56
CA GLY A 7 -2.79 3.81 -14.95
C GLY A 7 -2.83 3.74 -13.41
N ILE A 8 -2.98 2.54 -12.84
CA ILE A 8 -2.96 2.33 -11.39
C ILE A 8 -1.57 2.69 -10.84
N ILE A 9 -0.51 2.23 -11.52
CA ILE A 9 0.86 2.51 -11.14
C ILE A 9 1.13 4.03 -11.20
N MET A 10 0.79 4.69 -12.31
CA MET A 10 1.00 6.14 -12.47
C MET A 10 0.24 6.96 -11.43
N ASN A 11 -1.01 6.60 -11.11
CA ASN A 11 -1.77 7.26 -10.04
C ASN A 11 -1.10 7.07 -8.67
N ALA A 12 -0.65 5.85 -8.37
CA ALA A 12 0.07 5.58 -7.12
C ALA A 12 1.36 6.41 -7.01
N PHE A 13 2.10 6.57 -8.10
CA PHE A 13 3.25 7.46 -8.16
C PHE A 13 2.89 8.92 -7.93
N ALA A 14 1.78 9.41 -8.50
CA ALA A 14 1.33 10.79 -8.27
C ALA A 14 1.04 11.06 -6.78
N TYR A 15 0.50 10.08 -6.05
CA TYR A 15 0.27 10.19 -4.61
C TYR A 15 1.57 10.27 -3.78
N LEU A 16 2.71 9.80 -4.29
CA LEU A 16 4.01 9.90 -3.60
C LEU A 16 4.56 11.34 -3.52
N ASN A 17 3.95 12.30 -4.21
CA ASN A 17 4.32 13.72 -4.05
C ASN A 17 3.97 14.23 -2.66
N LEU A 18 2.89 13.72 -2.05
CA LEU A 18 2.37 14.17 -0.75
C LEU A 18 2.51 13.11 0.36
N HIS A 19 2.74 11.85 -0.02
CA HIS A 19 2.84 10.70 0.87
C HIS A 19 4.14 9.94 0.65
N TYR A 20 4.62 9.24 1.68
CA TYR A 20 5.84 8.45 1.59
C TYR A 20 5.56 6.99 1.22
N VAL A 21 4.36 6.52 1.55
CA VAL A 21 3.89 5.16 1.27
C VAL A 21 2.43 5.22 0.81
N VAL A 22 2.10 4.45 -0.22
CA VAL A 22 0.76 4.30 -0.79
C VAL A 22 0.44 2.81 -0.84
N ILE A 23 -0.69 2.42 -0.26
CA ILE A 23 -1.15 1.02 -0.23
C ILE A 23 -2.48 0.92 -0.99
N GLY A 24 -2.50 0.07 -2.02
CA GLY A 24 -3.69 -0.32 -2.76
C GLY A 24 -4.38 -1.50 -2.09
N LEU A 25 -5.55 -1.27 -1.48
CA LEU A 25 -6.31 -2.29 -0.77
C LEU A 25 -6.90 -3.30 -1.75
N ALA A 26 -6.74 -4.59 -1.43
CA ALA A 26 -7.37 -5.68 -2.17
C ALA A 26 -8.78 -5.96 -1.63
N GLU A 27 -9.60 -6.65 -2.41
CA GLU A 27 -10.97 -7.01 -2.01
C GLU A 27 -11.01 -8.07 -0.89
N ASP A 28 -9.92 -8.80 -0.68
CA ASP A 28 -9.78 -9.95 0.23
C ASP A 28 -9.12 -9.59 1.59
N SER A 29 -9.22 -8.32 2.00
CA SER A 29 -8.61 -7.79 3.25
C SER A 29 -7.08 -7.70 3.25
N GLY A 30 -6.43 -7.96 2.11
CA GLY A 30 -5.01 -7.70 1.90
C GLY A 30 -4.74 -6.36 1.19
N TYR A 31 -3.56 -6.27 0.59
CA TYR A 31 -3.23 -5.22 -0.37
C TYR A 31 -2.55 -5.82 -1.59
N TYR A 32 -2.86 -5.28 -2.77
CA TYR A 32 -2.29 -5.74 -4.05
C TYR A 32 -1.19 -4.80 -4.56
N LEU A 33 -1.03 -3.64 -3.93
CA LEU A 33 -0.06 -2.63 -4.31
C LEU A 33 0.54 -1.98 -3.07
N LEU A 34 1.86 -1.90 -3.02
CA LEU A 34 2.62 -1.14 -2.04
C LEU A 34 3.65 -0.30 -2.80
N VAL A 35 3.49 1.01 -2.78
CA VAL A 35 4.40 1.95 -3.44
C VAL A 35 5.03 2.84 -2.39
N MET A 36 6.33 3.07 -2.50
CA MET A 36 7.10 3.83 -1.51
C MET A 36 8.04 4.80 -2.21
N LYS A 37 8.21 6.00 -1.64
CA LYS A 37 9.11 7.03 -2.16
C LYS A 37 10.59 6.69 -1.94
N GLN A 38 10.86 5.97 -0.86
CA GLN A 38 12.16 5.42 -0.51
C GLN A 38 11.98 4.00 0.01
N PHE A 39 13.03 3.19 -0.04
CA PHE A 39 12.95 1.82 0.43
C PHE A 39 12.93 1.77 1.97
N TYR A 40 11.88 1.16 2.54
CA TYR A 40 11.73 0.96 3.98
C TYR A 40 11.78 -0.54 4.31
N PRO A 41 12.97 -1.12 4.55
CA PRO A 41 13.12 -2.57 4.79
C PRO A 41 12.28 -3.06 5.98
N ALA A 42 12.15 -2.23 7.02
CA ALA A 42 11.34 -2.53 8.20
C ALA A 42 9.86 -2.85 7.88
N LEU A 43 9.32 -2.33 6.76
CA LEU A 43 7.96 -2.68 6.33
C LEU A 43 7.84 -4.15 5.92
N PHE A 44 8.92 -4.78 5.48
CA PHE A 44 8.96 -6.18 5.02
C PHE A 44 9.47 -7.18 6.07
N GLU A 45 10.16 -6.72 7.11
CA GLU A 45 10.69 -7.59 8.16
C GLU A 45 9.58 -8.15 9.06
N ASN A 46 9.59 -9.45 9.35
CA ASN A 46 8.59 -10.10 10.23
C ASN A 46 7.12 -9.89 9.81
N VAL A 47 6.84 -9.79 8.51
CA VAL A 47 5.48 -9.68 7.99
C VAL A 47 4.91 -11.07 7.74
N ILE A 48 3.71 -11.33 8.27
CA ILE A 48 2.97 -12.56 7.98
C ILE A 48 2.08 -12.32 6.75
N TRP A 49 2.64 -12.60 5.57
CA TRP A 49 1.97 -12.47 4.27
C TRP A 49 0.73 -13.37 4.15
N SER A 50 -0.18 -13.00 3.25
CA SER A 50 -1.41 -13.77 2.94
C SER A 50 -2.34 -13.99 4.13
N THR A 51 -2.29 -13.10 5.13
CA THR A 51 -3.26 -13.04 6.22
C THR A 51 -4.02 -11.72 6.17
N GLY A 52 -5.28 -11.70 6.62
CA GLY A 52 -6.04 -10.46 6.76
C GLY A 52 -5.44 -9.44 7.75
N ARG A 53 -4.33 -9.80 8.43
CA ARG A 53 -3.59 -8.93 9.36
C ARG A 53 -2.43 -8.19 8.70
N VAL A 54 -2.04 -8.55 7.48
CA VAL A 54 -0.88 -7.97 6.78
C VAL A 54 -1.03 -6.45 6.59
N LEU A 55 -2.25 -6.00 6.30
CA LEU A 55 -2.57 -4.58 6.16
C LEU A 55 -2.39 -3.84 7.48
N ASP A 56 -3.00 -4.34 8.56
CA ASP A 56 -2.92 -3.74 9.89
C ASP A 56 -1.48 -3.66 10.40
N GLU A 57 -0.69 -4.72 10.20
CA GLU A 57 0.73 -4.74 10.57
C GLU A 57 1.53 -3.69 9.79
N THR A 58 1.28 -3.58 8.48
CA THR A 58 1.97 -2.60 7.62
C THR A 58 1.62 -1.16 8.02
N VAL A 59 0.35 -0.88 8.32
CA VAL A 59 -0.12 0.43 8.81
C VAL A 59 0.53 0.77 10.15
N LYS A 60 0.56 -0.18 11.10
CA LYS A 60 1.19 0.02 12.42
C LYS A 60 2.67 0.36 12.30
N LYS A 61 3.41 -0.32 11.41
CA LYS A 61 4.81 0.00 11.15
C LYS A 61 4.97 1.39 10.55
N CYS A 62 4.15 1.75 9.56
CA CYS A 62 4.18 3.10 8.98
C CYS A 62 3.95 4.17 10.06
N ALA A 63 2.98 3.97 10.95
CA ALA A 63 2.71 4.87 12.06
C ALA A 63 3.89 4.95 13.04
N ALA A 64 4.52 3.83 13.38
CA ALA A 64 5.68 3.80 14.27
C ALA A 64 6.89 4.58 13.71
N PHE A 65 7.07 4.58 12.39
CA PHE A 65 8.13 5.33 11.71
C PHE A 65 7.71 6.77 11.31
N THR A 66 6.55 7.26 11.76
CA THR A 66 6.01 8.58 11.40
C THR A 66 5.93 8.79 9.87
N ILE A 67 5.67 7.70 9.14
CA ILE A 67 5.58 7.71 7.67
C ILE A 67 4.18 8.15 7.29
N ARG A 68 4.07 9.19 6.43
CA ARG A 68 2.77 9.57 5.86
C ARG A 68 2.30 8.50 4.88
N LEU A 69 1.31 7.73 5.32
CA LEU A 69 0.67 6.66 4.57
C LEU A 69 -0.63 7.15 3.91
N LEU A 70 -0.88 6.70 2.68
CA LEU A 70 -2.17 6.82 2.01
C LEU A 70 -2.73 5.43 1.69
N LEU A 71 -3.98 5.18 2.07
CA LEU A 71 -4.73 3.99 1.65
C LEU A 71 -5.62 4.36 0.46
N VAL A 72 -5.50 3.62 -0.62
CA VAL A 72 -6.33 3.77 -1.82
C VAL A 72 -7.12 2.49 -2.06
N THR A 73 -8.45 2.60 -2.09
CA THR A 73 -9.32 1.51 -2.50
C THR A 73 -9.40 1.48 -4.02
N CYS A 74 -9.53 0.28 -4.60
CA CYS A 74 -9.88 0.15 -6.00
C CYS A 74 -11.31 0.66 -6.18
N THR A 75 -11.47 1.95 -6.49
CA THR A 75 -12.77 2.49 -6.88
C THR A 75 -13.02 2.03 -8.31
N LYS A 76 -13.55 0.81 -8.48
CA LYS A 76 -14.25 0.46 -9.72
C LYS A 76 -15.45 1.40 -9.81
N ARG A 77 -15.29 2.56 -10.46
CA ARG A 77 -16.42 3.27 -11.06
C ARG A 77 -16.89 2.40 -12.22
N HIS A 78 -17.90 1.57 -11.96
CA HIS A 78 -18.89 1.26 -12.98
C HIS A 78 -19.93 2.37 -12.98
#